data_AF-I0YJW0-F1
#
_entry.id   AF-I0YJW0-F1
#
_cell.length_a   1.000
_cell.length_b   1.000
_cell.length_c   1.000
_cell.angle_alpha   90.00
_cell.angle_beta   90.00
_cell.angle_gamma   90.00
#
_symmetry.space_group_name_H-M   'P 1'
#
loop_
_entity.id
_entity.type
_entity.pdbx_description
1 polymer ?
#
loop_
_entity_poly.entity_id
_entity_poly.type
_entity_poly.pdbx_seq_one_letter_code
_entity_poly.pdbx_strand_id
1 'polypeptide(L)'
;MADGPYALNDDGTAKDPAAFQQALKSDREKMQALKEEPETLRIVMGDDMHAFQELIKGVYQAEKKRMERASKSLSERTIDAQRASATVPRDTVQLYQQLHASGLQYGPAFRLLRNVHTPDLSAQ
;
A
#
# COMPACT_ATOMS: atom_id res chain seq x y z
N MET A 1 9.46 -19.35 8.87
CA MET A 1 9.63 -17.94 8.49
C MET A 1 9.20 -17.14 9.70
N ALA A 2 10.14 -16.52 10.42
CA ALA A 2 9.83 -15.79 11.64
C ALA A 2 9.11 -14.51 11.25
N ASP A 3 7.81 -14.45 11.53
CA ASP A 3 7.04 -13.20 11.48
C ASP A 3 7.77 -12.17 12.36
N GLY A 4 8.17 -11.04 11.77
CA GLY A 4 8.88 -9.98 12.50
C GLY A 4 8.03 -9.36 13.61
N PRO A 5 8.61 -8.52 14.48
CA PRO A 5 7.90 -7.93 15.63
C PRO A 5 6.72 -7.03 15.25
N TYR A 6 6.58 -6.67 13.97
CA TYR A 6 5.49 -5.86 13.43
C TYR A 6 4.44 -6.68 12.66
N ALA A 7 4.41 -8.00 12.81
CA ALA A 7 3.50 -8.83 12.04
C ALA A 7 2.04 -8.63 12.49
N LEU A 8 1.15 -8.47 11.49
CA LEU A 8 -0.28 -8.29 11.67
C LEU A 8 -1.04 -9.54 11.20
N ASN A 9 -2.23 -9.76 11.76
CA ASN A 9 -3.23 -10.70 11.27
C ASN A 9 -4.05 -10.07 10.13
N ASP A 10 -4.81 -10.91 9.42
CA ASP A 10 -5.69 -10.47 8.32
C ASP A 10 -6.76 -9.44 8.76
N ASP A 11 -7.15 -9.50 10.04
CA ASP A 11 -8.11 -8.60 10.68
C ASP A 11 -7.53 -7.24 11.06
N GLY A 12 -6.19 -7.07 10.98
CA GLY A 12 -5.48 -5.84 11.32
C GLY A 12 -4.96 -5.76 12.76
N THR A 13 -5.12 -6.82 13.55
CA THR A 13 -4.54 -6.93 14.91
C THR A 13 -3.08 -7.38 14.85
N ALA A 14 -2.24 -6.99 15.81
CA ALA A 14 -0.86 -7.48 15.86
C ALA A 14 -0.83 -8.94 16.33
N LYS A 15 -0.02 -9.78 15.66
CA LYS A 15 0.18 -11.21 16.00
C LYS A 15 0.75 -11.38 17.41
N ASP A 16 1.70 -10.53 17.77
CA ASP A 16 2.24 -10.42 19.12
C ASP A 16 2.12 -8.96 19.59
N PRO A 17 1.07 -8.66 20.39
CA PRO A 17 0.84 -7.31 20.90
C PRO A 17 2.03 -6.75 21.70
N ALA A 18 2.66 -7.58 22.53
CA ALA A 18 3.73 -7.16 23.42
C ALA A 18 5.03 -6.91 22.65
N ALA A 19 5.37 -7.80 21.71
CA ALA A 19 6.53 -7.61 20.85
C ALA A 19 6.38 -6.37 19.95
N PHE A 20 5.18 -6.11 19.43
CA PHE A 20 4.90 -4.92 18.62
C PHE A 20 5.06 -3.64 19.46
N GLN A 21 4.46 -3.60 20.64
CA GLN A 21 4.54 -2.45 21.55
C GLN A 21 6.00 -2.19 21.96
N GLN A 22 6.77 -3.24 22.26
CA GLN A 22 8.18 -3.11 22.62
C GLN A 22 9.04 -2.64 21.44
N ALA A 23 8.82 -3.19 20.24
CA ALA A 23 9.50 -2.74 19.04
C ALA A 23 9.19 -1.26 18.72
N LEU A 24 7.92 -0.86 18.88
CA LEU A 24 7.49 0.53 18.70
C LEU A 24 8.12 1.47 19.74
N LYS A 25 8.22 1.05 21.01
CA LYS A 25 8.91 1.80 22.08
C LYS A 25 10.42 1.92 21.83
N SER A 26 11.04 0.90 21.23
CA SER A 26 12.47 0.89 20.92
C SER A 26 12.83 1.74 19.69
N ASP A 27 11.86 2.02 18.83
CA ASP A 27 12.03 2.80 17.61
C ASP A 27 11.90 4.30 17.90
N ARG A 28 13.05 4.99 17.93
CA ARG A 28 13.13 6.42 18.29
C ARG A 28 12.40 7.31 17.28
N GLU A 29 12.39 6.96 16.00
CA GLU A 29 11.75 7.77 14.95
C GLU A 29 10.23 7.66 15.07
N LYS A 30 9.71 6.43 15.22
CA LYS A 30 8.27 6.22 15.42
C LYS A 30 7.79 6.85 16.72
N MET A 31 8.54 6.70 17.81
CA MET A 31 8.23 7.36 19.08
C MET A 31 8.20 8.89 18.99
N GLN A 32 8.99 9.49 18.11
CA GLN A 32 8.96 10.93 17.89
C GLN A 32 7.69 11.35 17.14
N ALA A 33 7.28 10.60 16.11
CA ALA A 33 6.02 10.84 15.41
C ALA A 33 4.80 10.67 16.34
N LEU A 34 4.82 9.67 17.22
CA LEU A 34 3.77 9.45 18.23
C LEU A 34 3.67 10.59 19.26
N LYS A 35 4.71 11.40 19.48
CA LYS A 35 4.60 12.57 20.37
C LYS A 35 3.74 13.69 19.79
N GLU A 36 3.55 13.72 18.47
CA GLU A 36 2.68 14.68 17.80
C GLU A 36 1.19 14.34 18.03
N GLU A 37 0.90 13.10 18.45
CA GLU A 37 -0.44 12.61 18.76
C GLU A 37 -0.53 12.11 20.22
N PRO A 38 -0.88 12.98 21.19
CA PRO A 38 -0.81 12.64 22.61
C PRO A 38 -1.79 11.53 23.05
N GLU A 39 -2.91 11.35 22.34
CA GLU A 39 -3.87 10.28 22.63
C GLU A 39 -3.34 8.89 22.22
N THR A 40 -2.67 8.77 21.07
CA THR A 40 -2.07 7.49 20.64
C THR A 40 -0.85 7.15 21.48
N LEU A 41 -0.06 8.14 21.87
CA LEU A 41 1.07 7.96 22.80
C LEU A 41 0.62 7.38 24.14
N ARG A 42 -0.50 7.85 24.71
CA ARG A 42 -1.04 7.33 25.97
C ARG A 42 -1.41 5.85 25.87
N ILE A 43 -2.03 5.45 24.77
CA ILE A 43 -2.42 4.05 24.53
C ILE A 43 -1.18 3.17 24.35
N VAL A 44 -0.18 3.63 23.60
CA VAL A 44 1.08 2.90 23.36
C VAL A 44 1.96 2.82 24.62
N MET A 45 1.93 3.84 25.49
CA MET A 45 2.67 3.86 26.75
C MET A 45 1.94 3.19 27.91
N GLY A 46 0.61 3.03 27.81
CA GLY A 46 -0.19 2.33 28.79
C GLY A 46 0.01 0.81 28.79
N ASP A 47 -0.54 0.17 29.81
CA ASP A 47 -0.57 -1.29 29.95
C ASP A 47 -1.82 -1.94 29.33
N ASP A 48 -2.72 -1.13 28.76
CA ASP A 48 -3.96 -1.63 28.15
C ASP A 48 -3.70 -2.17 26.73
N MET A 49 -3.42 -3.47 26.68
CA MET A 49 -3.17 -4.18 25.43
C MET A 49 -4.40 -4.27 24.53
N HIS A 50 -5.61 -4.22 25.10
CA HIS A 50 -6.84 -4.25 24.32
C HIS A 50 -7.05 -2.92 23.59
N ALA A 51 -6.86 -1.79 24.29
CA ALA A 51 -6.91 -0.47 23.67
C ALA A 51 -5.87 -0.30 22.56
N PHE A 52 -4.67 -0.86 22.74
CA PHE A 52 -3.62 -0.86 21.72
C PHE A 52 -4.00 -1.66 20.47
N GLN A 53 -4.59 -2.85 20.64
CA GLN A 53 -5.05 -3.67 19.53
C GLN A 53 -6.20 -3.02 18.76
N GLU A 54 -7.15 -2.40 19.44
CA GLU A 54 -8.26 -1.66 18.79
C GLU A 54 -7.74 -0.44 18.01
N LEU A 55 -6.73 0.26 18.54
CA LEU A 55 -6.08 1.37 17.83
C LEU A 55 -5.47 0.90 16.50
N ILE A 56 -4.61 -0.12 16.54
CA ILE A 56 -3.93 -0.63 15.34
C ILE A 56 -4.96 -1.16 14.33
N LYS A 57 -5.95 -1.91 14.80
CA LYS A 57 -7.03 -2.42 13.97
C LYS A 57 -7.80 -1.29 13.28
N GLY A 58 -8.12 -0.22 14.00
CA GLY A 58 -8.80 0.96 13.43
C GLY A 58 -8.01 1.62 12.31
N VAL A 59 -6.70 1.83 12.52
CA VAL A 59 -5.80 2.39 11.51
C VAL A 59 -5.70 1.47 10.28
N TYR A 60 -5.50 0.17 10.50
CA TYR A 60 -5.40 -0.81 9.43
C TYR A 60 -6.67 -0.86 8.57
N GLN A 61 -7.85 -0.86 9.20
CA GLN A 61 -9.13 -0.87 8.48
C GLN A 61 -9.37 0.43 7.72
N ALA A 62 -8.95 1.57 8.27
CA ALA A 62 -9.03 2.86 7.58
C ALA A 62 -8.13 2.89 6.33
N GLU A 63 -6.89 2.39 6.44
CA GLU A 63 -5.99 2.25 5.30
C GLU A 63 -6.54 1.27 4.26
N LYS A 64 -6.97 0.07 4.67
CA LYS A 64 -7.53 -0.93 3.78
C LYS A 64 -8.73 -0.37 3.01
N LYS A 65 -9.65 0.30 3.71
CA LYS A 65 -10.83 0.93 3.09
C LYS A 65 -10.43 2.06 2.13
N ARG A 66 -9.37 2.82 2.42
CA ARG A 66 -8.84 3.85 1.52
C ARG A 66 -8.28 3.21 0.24
N MET A 67 -7.48 2.15 0.39
CA MET A 67 -6.92 1.40 -0.75
C MET A 67 -8.03 0.75 -1.59
N GLU A 68 -9.03 0.13 -0.96
CA GLU A 68 -10.19 -0.45 -1.63
C GLU A 68 -11.03 0.60 -2.37
N ARG A 69 -11.22 1.79 -1.79
CA ARG A 69 -11.90 2.90 -2.47
C ARG A 69 -11.11 3.39 -3.68
N ALA A 70 -9.78 3.50 -3.55
CA ALA A 70 -8.91 3.88 -4.65
C ALA A 70 -8.96 2.82 -5.77
N SER A 71 -8.86 1.54 -5.44
CA SER A 71 -8.93 0.45 -6.42
C SER A 71 -10.31 0.36 -7.08
N LYS A 72 -11.39 0.51 -6.29
CA LYS A 72 -12.77 0.52 -6.79
C LYS A 72 -13.02 1.71 -7.72
N SER A 73 -12.56 2.90 -7.34
CA SER A 73 -12.62 4.08 -8.20
C SER A 73 -11.91 3.85 -9.54
N LEU A 74 -10.78 3.16 -9.54
CA LEU A 74 -10.06 2.80 -10.77
C LEU A 74 -10.82 1.76 -11.61
N SER A 75 -11.48 0.77 -10.99
CA SER A 75 -12.26 -0.25 -11.69
C SER A 75 -13.59 0.25 -12.24
N GLU A 76 -14.21 1.24 -11.57
CA GLU A 76 -15.49 1.84 -11.99
C GLU A 76 -15.32 3.02 -12.94
N ARG A 77 -14.08 3.38 -13.30
CA ARG A 77 -13.83 4.41 -14.32
C ARG A 77 -14.40 3.97 -15.66
N THR A 78 -15.20 4.85 -16.26
CA THR A 78 -15.63 4.70 -17.65
C THR A 78 -14.41 4.68 -18.57
N ILE A 79 -14.56 4.06 -19.76
CA ILE A 79 -13.49 3.97 -20.77
C ILE A 79 -12.93 5.36 -21.11
N ASP A 80 -13.80 6.37 -21.20
CA ASP A 80 -13.41 7.74 -21.48
C ASP A 80 -12.60 8.36 -20.33
N ALA A 81 -12.97 8.10 -19.07
CA ALA A 81 -12.20 8.57 -17.92
C ALA A 81 -10.79 7.94 -17.87
N GLN A 82 -10.67 6.66 -18.23
CA GLN A 82 -9.38 5.99 -18.35
C GLN A 82 -8.52 6.63 -19.45
N ARG A 83 -9.10 6.83 -20.64
CA ARG A 83 -8.42 7.48 -21.78
C ARG A 83 -7.98 8.90 -21.45
N ALA A 84 -8.85 9.69 -20.82
CA ALA A 84 -8.54 11.07 -20.43
C ALA A 84 -7.37 11.15 -19.43
N SER A 85 -7.27 10.16 -18.53
CA SER A 85 -6.18 10.12 -17.55
C SER A 85 -4.84 9.63 -18.12
N ALA A 86 -4.85 8.90 -19.24
CA ALA A 86 -3.65 8.32 -19.85
C ALA A 86 -2.92 9.35 -20.72
N THR A 87 -2.22 10.28 -20.08
CA THR A 87 -1.54 11.39 -20.74
C THR A 87 -0.06 11.16 -21.00
N VAL A 88 0.59 10.25 -20.23
CA VAL A 88 2.04 10.06 -20.29
C VAL A 88 2.38 9.00 -21.35
N PRO A 89 3.18 9.33 -22.38
CA PRO A 89 3.59 8.35 -23.38
C PRO A 89 4.54 7.31 -22.77
N ARG A 90 4.34 6.05 -23.14
CA ARG A 90 5.17 4.92 -22.68
C ARG A 90 5.96 4.36 -23.86
N ASP A 91 7.25 4.13 -23.64
CA ASP A 91 8.10 3.45 -24.62
C ASP A 91 7.66 1.99 -24.81
N THR A 92 7.30 1.64 -26.04
CA THR A 92 6.82 0.31 -26.41
C THR A 92 7.94 -0.73 -26.41
N VAL A 93 9.19 -0.33 -26.66
CA VAL A 93 10.33 -1.24 -26.62
C VAL A 93 10.56 -1.73 -25.19
N GLN A 94 10.64 -0.80 -24.24
CA GLN A 94 10.74 -1.12 -22.81
C GLN A 94 9.53 -1.92 -22.31
N LEU A 95 8.32 -1.60 -22.76
CA LEU A 95 7.12 -2.35 -22.41
C LEU A 95 7.25 -3.83 -22.80
N TYR A 96 7.66 -4.13 -24.03
CA TYR A 96 7.84 -5.52 -24.47
C TYR A 96 8.99 -6.23 -23.76
N GLN A 97 10.04 -5.52 -23.36
CA GLN A 97 11.11 -6.08 -22.52
C GLN A 97 10.59 -6.48 -21.12
N GLN A 98 9.78 -5.62 -20.50
CA GLN A 98 9.14 -5.91 -19.21
C GLN A 98 8.19 -7.10 -19.32
N LEU A 99 7.37 -7.16 -20.37
CA LEU A 99 6.48 -8.29 -20.64
C LEU A 99 7.29 -9.59 -20.85
N HIS A 100 8.39 -9.54 -21.58
CA HIS A 100 9.28 -10.68 -21.77
C HIS A 100 9.89 -11.18 -20.45
N ALA A 101 10.33 -10.26 -19.57
CA ALA A 101 10.83 -10.61 -18.24
C ALA A 101 9.77 -11.29 -17.36
N SER A 102 8.50 -10.94 -17.54
CA SER A 102 7.35 -11.59 -16.90
C SER A 102 6.91 -12.90 -17.58
N GLY A 103 7.65 -13.39 -18.58
CA GLY A 103 7.36 -14.62 -19.31
C GLY A 103 6.43 -14.47 -20.51
N LEU A 104 5.97 -13.25 -20.82
CA LEU A 104 5.11 -12.96 -21.97
C LEU A 104 5.96 -12.62 -23.20
N GLN A 105 6.39 -13.66 -23.91
CA GLN A 105 7.26 -13.54 -25.08
C GLN A 105 6.45 -13.29 -26.36
N TYR A 106 6.27 -12.02 -26.72
CA TYR A 106 5.64 -11.63 -27.98
C TYR A 106 6.64 -11.70 -29.15
N GLY A 107 6.31 -12.47 -30.18
CA GLY A 107 7.05 -12.50 -31.44
C GLY A 107 6.82 -11.25 -32.30
N PRO A 108 7.62 -11.02 -33.36
CA PRO A 108 7.54 -9.80 -34.18
C PRO A 108 6.16 -9.50 -34.75
N ALA A 109 5.41 -10.54 -35.17
CA ALA A 109 4.06 -10.39 -35.70
C ALA A 109 3.03 -9.89 -34.66
N PHE A 110 3.32 -10.06 -33.37
CA PHE A 110 2.42 -9.71 -32.27
C PHE A 110 2.84 -8.42 -31.54
N ARG A 111 3.95 -7.78 -31.96
CA ARG A 111 4.44 -6.51 -31.40
C ARG A 111 3.85 -5.29 -32.13
N LEU A 112 2.52 -5.17 -32.10
CA LEU A 112 1.80 -4.15 -32.88
C LEU A 112 1.51 -2.85 -32.12
N LEU A 113 1.84 -2.77 -30.83
CA LEU A 113 1.61 -1.56 -30.02
C LEU A 113 2.57 -0.44 -30.45
N ARG A 114 2.02 0.74 -30.76
CA ARG A 114 2.78 1.93 -31.18
C ARG A 114 2.60 3.11 -30.23
N ASN A 115 1.36 3.50 -29.98
CA ASN A 115 1.02 4.67 -29.18
C ASN A 115 0.41 4.26 -27.85
N VAL A 116 1.25 3.85 -26.91
CA VAL A 116 0.82 3.45 -25.57
C VAL A 116 0.95 4.65 -24.64
N HIS A 117 -0.13 4.94 -23.90
CA HIS A 117 -0.15 5.98 -22.89
C HIS A 117 -0.59 5.38 -21.56
N THR A 118 -0.01 5.89 -20.47
CA THR A 118 -0.30 5.48 -19.11
C THR A 118 -0.72 6.67 -18.26
N PRO A 119 -1.54 6.48 -17.22
CA PRO A 119 -1.88 7.55 -16.30
C PRO A 119 -0.63 8.03 -15.56
N ASP A 120 -0.62 9.33 -15.25
CA ASP A 120 0.42 9.89 -14.41
C ASP A 120 0.21 9.43 -12.95
N LEU A 121 1.15 8.62 -12.46
CA LEU A 121 1.18 8.11 -11.08
C LEU A 121 1.93 9.06 -10.13
N SER A 122 2.62 10.08 -10.66
CA SER A 122 3.32 11.10 -9.85
C SER A 122 2.42 12.26 -9.42
N ALA A 123 1.24 12.38 -10.05
CA ALA A 123 0.25 13.42 -9.77
C ALA A 123 -0.83 12.99 -8.74
N GLN A 124 -0.63 11.88 -8.03
CA GLN A 124 -1.57 11.32 -7.04
C GLN A 124 -1.11 11.49 -5.60
#